data_AF-A0A959RP17-F1
#
_entry.id   AF-A0A959RP17-F1
#
_cell.length_a   1.000
_cell.length_b   1.000
_cell.length_c   1.000
_cell.angle_alpha   90.00
_cell.angle_beta   90.00
_cell.angle_gamma   90.00
#
_symmetry.space_group_name_H-M   'P 1'
#
loop_
_entity.id
_entity.type
_entity.pdbx_description
1 polymer ?
#
loop_
_entity_poly.entity_id
_entity_poly.type
_entity_poly.pdbx_seq_one_letter_code
_entity_poly.pdbx_strand_id
1 'polypeptide(L)'
;MFNQNNNLSIVNIFLIAIIIVVNLLFTFIPLLNILSYESSALNGVLFGLISGIYWLHNKNKNSIFNHLKFYSIISAIPLIILFISTLVCQQCPLSDGLLFYTVFALPSLIVGACLAELSIKISDHYKYLWFIFVFLIILLGFLPELYFNPQIYFYNPLFSYYPGVIYDENIQITEKLLLYRTVTVLFSISILAIFNIKNNFSKFWQRYVIFIVVVLYLSSYFVKSHFGFSTNLERIENELKGKIEIENLTILYPNNISVLQKNILILEHLYSLEKNIKLFGKFDEKITSIIFRSGAQKKELFGAQNADVTKPWLNQIYVNLDNYENSLNHELLHVFSKKFGNGLFNLPSNYNPGLVEGFATAFDNNYDN
;
A
#
# COMPACT_ATOMS: atom_id res chain seq x y z
N MET A 1 -14.40 37.36 -30.64
CA MET A 1 -14.21 37.89 -29.27
C MET A 1 -13.32 36.94 -28.49
N PHE A 2 -12.00 37.04 -28.71
CA PHE A 2 -10.96 36.27 -28.04
C PHE A 2 -10.13 37.26 -27.23
N ASN A 3 -10.33 37.29 -25.91
CA ASN A 3 -9.36 37.67 -24.90
C ASN A 3 -10.06 37.67 -23.53
N GLN A 4 -10.27 36.48 -22.97
CA GLN A 4 -10.25 36.38 -21.50
C GLN A 4 -8.78 36.23 -21.12
N ASN A 5 -8.22 37.27 -20.52
CA ASN A 5 -6.85 37.30 -20.04
C ASN A 5 -6.50 36.01 -19.29
N ASN A 6 -5.44 35.34 -19.78
CA ASN A 6 -4.76 34.19 -19.18
C ASN A 6 -4.06 34.54 -17.85
N ASN A 7 -4.67 35.37 -17.00
CA ASN A 7 -4.14 35.60 -15.67
C ASN A 7 -4.38 34.31 -14.87
N LEU A 8 -3.28 33.62 -14.51
CA LEU A 8 -3.34 32.54 -13.55
C LEU A 8 -4.08 33.05 -12.30
N SER A 9 -5.12 32.34 -11.88
CA SER A 9 -5.77 32.67 -10.62
C SER A 9 -4.78 32.54 -9.46
N ILE A 10 -4.99 33.31 -8.39
CA ILE A 10 -4.15 33.24 -7.17
C ILE A 10 -4.06 31.79 -6.66
N VAL A 11 -5.17 31.04 -6.77
CA VAL A 11 -5.21 29.61 -6.42
C VAL A 11 -4.25 28.79 -7.28
N ASN A 12 -4.22 29.00 -8.60
CA ASN A 12 -3.33 28.27 -9.49
C ASN A 12 -1.85 28.57 -9.18
N ILE A 13 -1.52 29.83 -8.89
CA ILE A 13 -0.17 30.24 -8.47
C ILE A 13 0.22 29.56 -7.16
N PHE A 14 -0.70 29.56 -6.19
CA PHE A 14 -0.49 28.92 -4.90
C PHE A 14 -0.26 27.41 -5.02
N LEU A 15 -1.02 26.71 -5.86
CA LEU A 15 -0.82 25.27 -6.12
C LEU A 15 0.55 24.98 -6.75
N ILE A 16 0.99 25.80 -7.70
CA ILE A 16 2.34 25.67 -8.30
C ILE A 16 3.41 25.93 -7.24
N ALA A 17 3.24 26.96 -6.41
CA ALA A 17 4.17 27.28 -5.34
C ALA A 17 4.31 26.13 -4.33
N ILE A 18 3.20 25.49 -3.93
CA ILE A 18 3.24 24.29 -3.07
C ILE A 18 4.11 23.19 -3.68
N ILE A 19 3.94 22.90 -4.97
CA ILE A 19 4.71 21.83 -5.64
C ILE A 19 6.20 22.13 -5.63
N ILE A 20 6.57 23.37 -5.95
CA ILE A 20 7.96 23.83 -5.95
C ILE A 20 8.54 23.68 -4.54
N VAL A 21 7.86 24.25 -3.52
CA VAL A 21 8.34 24.24 -2.15
C VAL A 21 8.49 22.81 -1.63
N VAL A 22 7.48 21.95 -1.81
CA VAL A 22 7.53 20.56 -1.34
C VAL A 22 8.67 19.78 -2.01
N ASN A 23 8.85 19.92 -3.33
CA ASN A 23 9.91 19.19 -4.03
C ASN A 23 11.30 19.76 -3.79
N LEU A 24 11.44 21.06 -3.50
CA LEU A 24 12.69 21.61 -2.96
C LEU A 24 12.99 21.04 -1.57
N LEU A 25 11.99 20.91 -0.69
CA LEU A 25 12.17 20.26 0.61
C LEU A 25 12.57 18.80 0.49
N PHE A 26 12.04 18.06 -0.49
CA PHE A 26 12.45 16.69 -0.77
C PHE A 26 13.95 16.57 -1.04
N THR A 27 14.58 17.56 -1.69
CA THR A 27 16.04 17.55 -1.94
C THR A 27 16.91 17.53 -0.66
N PHE A 28 16.35 17.87 0.50
CA PHE A 28 17.04 17.84 1.79
C PHE A 28 16.75 16.58 2.62
N ILE A 29 15.80 15.73 2.20
CA ILE A 29 15.39 14.55 2.94
C ILE A 29 15.98 13.29 2.26
N PRO A 30 16.78 12.48 2.97
CA PRO A 30 17.28 11.22 2.42
C PRO A 30 16.13 10.35 1.86
N LEU A 31 16.41 9.59 0.79
CA LEU A 31 15.44 8.79 0.01
C LEU A 31 14.47 9.60 -0.86
N LEU A 32 14.13 10.83 -0.47
CA LEU A 32 13.25 11.71 -1.26
C LEU A 32 14.04 12.66 -2.18
N ASN A 33 15.34 12.84 -1.90
CA ASN A 33 16.20 13.80 -2.56
C ASN A 33 16.63 13.41 -3.98
N ILE A 34 16.21 12.25 -4.47
CA ILE A 34 16.49 11.78 -5.82
C ILE A 34 15.19 11.37 -6.52
N LEU A 35 15.22 11.31 -7.85
CA LEU A 35 14.17 10.70 -8.66
C LEU A 35 14.17 9.17 -8.43
N SER A 36 13.31 8.71 -7.53
CA SER A 36 13.24 7.32 -7.06
C SER A 36 11.79 6.87 -6.86
N TYR A 37 11.62 5.66 -6.34
CA TYR A 37 10.32 5.12 -5.94
C TYR A 37 9.63 6.01 -4.89
N GLU A 38 10.33 6.39 -3.82
CA GLU A 38 9.77 7.10 -2.66
C GLU A 38 9.29 8.50 -3.05
N SER A 39 10.15 9.26 -3.75
CA SER A 39 9.79 10.59 -4.22
C SER A 39 8.66 10.56 -5.24
N SER A 40 8.59 9.52 -6.08
CA SER A 40 7.51 9.32 -7.05
C SER A 40 6.18 8.93 -6.38
N ALA A 41 6.21 8.06 -5.36
CA ALA A 41 5.03 7.65 -4.60
C ALA A 41 4.43 8.83 -3.83
N LEU A 42 5.25 9.64 -3.16
CA LEU A 42 4.78 10.85 -2.47
C LEU A 42 4.28 11.92 -3.44
N ASN A 43 4.95 12.11 -4.58
CA ASN A 43 4.44 13.01 -5.62
C ASN A 43 3.10 12.50 -6.21
N GLY A 44 2.86 11.19 -6.27
CA GLY A 44 1.55 10.64 -6.62
C GLY A 44 0.42 11.12 -5.69
N VAL A 45 0.65 11.11 -4.37
CA VAL A 45 -0.30 11.64 -3.39
C VAL A 45 -0.49 13.15 -3.58
N LEU A 46 0.61 13.90 -3.70
CA LEU A 46 0.58 15.35 -3.91
C LEU A 46 -0.16 15.73 -5.21
N PHE A 47 0.08 14.99 -6.29
CA PHE A 47 -0.56 15.19 -7.59
C PHE A 47 -2.04 14.91 -7.56
N GLY A 48 -2.47 13.83 -6.90
CA GLY A 48 -3.89 13.57 -6.71
C GLY A 48 -4.60 14.69 -5.94
N LEU A 49 -3.95 15.25 -4.92
CA LEU A 49 -4.51 16.35 -4.15
C LEU A 49 -4.61 17.63 -4.99
N ILE A 50 -3.52 18.02 -5.64
CA ILE A 50 -3.43 19.29 -6.37
C ILE A 50 -4.26 19.29 -7.64
N SER A 51 -4.25 18.18 -8.41
CA SER A 51 -5.08 18.07 -9.61
C SER A 51 -6.57 18.13 -9.26
N GLY A 52 -6.97 17.51 -8.14
CA GLY A 52 -8.33 17.57 -7.66
C GLY A 52 -8.76 18.98 -7.24
N ILE A 53 -7.95 19.69 -6.44
CA ILE A 53 -8.23 21.08 -6.05
C ILE A 53 -8.32 21.99 -7.28
N TYR A 54 -7.38 21.84 -8.23
CA TYR A 54 -7.39 22.59 -9.48
C TYR A 54 -8.66 22.31 -10.31
N TRP A 55 -9.08 21.04 -10.39
CA TRP A 55 -10.32 20.63 -11.05
C TRP A 55 -11.54 21.31 -10.42
N LEU A 56 -11.69 21.24 -9.09
CA LEU A 56 -12.81 21.87 -8.36
C LEU A 56 -12.93 23.38 -8.61
N HIS A 57 -11.78 24.07 -8.68
CA HIS A 57 -11.73 25.52 -8.84
C HIS A 57 -12.02 25.97 -10.28
N ASN A 58 -11.56 25.21 -11.27
CA ASN A 58 -11.52 25.64 -12.67
C ASN A 58 -12.49 24.91 -13.62
N LYS A 59 -13.23 23.89 -13.15
CA LYS A 59 -14.09 23.06 -14.00
C LYS A 59 -14.98 23.81 -15.01
N ASN A 60 -15.68 24.85 -14.55
CA ASN A 60 -16.61 25.60 -15.42
C ASN A 60 -15.93 26.74 -16.19
N LYS A 61 -14.67 27.04 -15.88
CA LYS A 61 -13.93 28.19 -16.42
C LYS A 61 -12.99 27.80 -17.55
N ASN A 62 -12.53 26.55 -17.57
CA ASN A 62 -11.44 26.10 -18.41
C ASN A 62 -11.86 24.94 -19.32
N SER A 63 -11.34 24.95 -20.54
CA SER A 63 -11.43 23.80 -21.43
C SER A 63 -10.57 22.65 -20.91
N ILE A 64 -10.85 21.43 -21.37
CA ILE A 64 -10.01 20.26 -21.07
C ILE A 64 -8.54 20.48 -21.45
N PHE A 65 -8.28 21.25 -22.52
CA PHE A 65 -6.94 21.61 -22.96
C PHE A 65 -6.18 22.43 -21.91
N ASN A 66 -6.85 23.37 -21.23
CA ASN A 66 -6.26 24.14 -20.13
C ASN A 66 -5.97 23.26 -18.91
N HIS A 67 -6.77 22.22 -18.66
CA HIS A 67 -6.48 21.24 -17.62
C HIS A 67 -5.23 20.43 -17.96
N LEU A 68 -5.13 19.91 -19.19
CA LEU A 68 -3.95 19.17 -19.65
C LEU A 68 -2.69 20.04 -19.58
N LYS A 69 -2.75 21.29 -20.05
CA LYS A 69 -1.62 22.23 -19.97
C LYS A 69 -1.16 22.44 -18.52
N PHE A 70 -2.10 22.66 -17.60
CA PHE A 70 -1.75 22.83 -16.19
C PHE A 70 -1.12 21.55 -15.62
N TYR A 71 -1.70 20.38 -15.89
CA TYR A 71 -1.17 19.07 -15.46
C TYR A 71 0.23 18.79 -16.01
N SER A 72 0.53 19.17 -17.25
CA SER A 72 1.88 19.09 -17.82
C SER A 72 2.86 20.00 -17.07
N ILE A 73 2.46 21.23 -16.71
CA ILE A 73 3.32 22.14 -15.95
C ILE A 73 3.61 21.60 -14.56
N ILE A 74 2.57 21.20 -13.81
CA ILE A 74 2.74 20.73 -12.43
C ILE A 74 3.48 19.40 -12.33
N SER A 75 3.43 18.57 -13.37
CA SER A 75 4.22 17.33 -13.43
C SER A 75 5.64 17.54 -13.95
N ALA A 76 5.90 18.56 -14.75
CA ALA A 76 7.26 18.87 -15.18
C ALA A 76 8.12 19.44 -14.04
N ILE A 77 7.53 20.24 -13.14
CA ILE A 77 8.27 20.91 -12.06
C ILE A 77 9.00 19.91 -11.13
N PRO A 78 8.33 18.93 -10.48
CA PRO A 78 9.01 17.95 -9.64
C PRO A 78 9.99 17.10 -10.39
N LEU A 79 9.63 16.72 -11.63
CA LEU A 79 10.49 15.93 -12.49
C LEU A 79 11.82 16.64 -12.72
N ILE A 80 11.80 17.93 -13.08
CA ILE A 80 13.02 18.72 -13.32
C ILE A 80 13.83 18.88 -12.02
N ILE A 81 13.18 19.24 -10.91
CA ILE A 81 13.86 19.42 -9.61
C ILE A 81 14.56 18.12 -9.19
N LEU A 82 13.84 17.01 -9.19
CA LEU A 82 14.37 15.71 -8.77
C LEU A 82 15.38 15.15 -9.76
N PHE A 83 15.21 15.37 -11.06
CA PHE A 83 16.17 14.96 -12.07
C PHE A 83 17.52 15.67 -11.90
N ILE A 84 17.50 17.00 -11.70
CA ILE A 84 18.70 17.78 -11.38
C ILE A 84 19.31 17.29 -10.06
N SER A 85 18.48 17.08 -9.04
CA SER A 85 18.94 16.60 -7.74
C SER A 85 19.61 15.23 -7.83
N THR A 86 19.07 14.29 -8.63
CA THR A 86 19.73 13.00 -8.89
C THR A 86 21.09 13.23 -9.55
N LEU A 87 21.16 14.00 -10.64
CA LEU A 87 22.43 14.27 -11.34
C LEU A 87 23.52 14.85 -10.42
N VAL A 88 23.15 15.66 -9.44
CA VAL A 88 24.08 16.29 -8.50
C VAL A 88 24.44 15.36 -7.34
N CYS A 89 23.46 14.65 -6.77
CA CYS A 89 23.64 13.92 -5.52
C CYS A 89 24.11 12.47 -5.71
N GLN A 90 23.63 11.74 -6.74
CA GLN A 90 23.86 10.29 -6.88
C GLN A 90 23.77 9.79 -8.33
N GLN A 91 24.62 8.84 -8.71
CA GLN A 91 24.55 8.16 -10.01
C GLN A 91 23.56 6.97 -10.00
N CYS A 92 22.34 7.18 -9.50
CA CYS A 92 21.28 6.18 -9.63
C CYS A 92 20.82 6.06 -11.10
N PRO A 93 20.30 4.89 -11.54
CA PRO A 93 19.76 4.73 -12.88
C PRO A 93 18.59 5.69 -13.10
N LEU A 94 18.81 6.75 -13.90
CA LEU A 94 17.77 7.72 -14.25
C LEU A 94 16.58 7.06 -14.97
N SER A 95 16.82 5.96 -15.68
CA SER A 95 15.78 5.16 -16.33
C SER A 95 14.74 4.67 -15.33
N ASP A 96 15.19 4.13 -14.21
CA ASP A 96 14.32 3.51 -13.22
C ASP A 96 13.53 4.60 -12.48
N GLY A 97 14.19 5.71 -12.14
CA GLY A 97 13.52 6.89 -11.58
C GLY A 97 12.42 7.46 -12.49
N LEU A 98 12.68 7.59 -13.80
CA LEU A 98 11.68 8.03 -14.77
C LEU A 98 10.51 7.06 -14.89
N LEU A 99 10.80 5.77 -14.84
CA LEU A 99 9.82 4.69 -14.92
C LEU A 99 8.93 4.69 -13.67
N PHE A 100 9.49 4.84 -12.47
CA PHE A 100 8.72 5.07 -11.24
C PHE A 100 7.86 6.32 -11.34
N TYR A 101 8.43 7.45 -11.77
CA TYR A 101 7.68 8.70 -11.87
C TYR A 101 6.47 8.58 -12.81
N THR A 102 6.67 7.91 -13.94
CA THR A 102 5.62 7.68 -14.94
C THR A 102 4.51 6.77 -14.43
N VAL A 103 4.85 5.72 -13.67
CA VAL A 103 3.87 4.75 -13.16
C VAL A 103 3.22 5.21 -11.85
N PHE A 104 3.92 5.98 -11.03
CA PHE A 104 3.49 6.37 -9.69
C PHE A 104 2.89 7.76 -9.60
N ALA A 105 3.57 8.76 -10.16
CA ALA A 105 3.17 10.15 -9.97
C ALA A 105 2.09 10.55 -10.99
N LEU A 106 2.38 10.38 -12.29
CA LEU A 106 1.53 10.91 -13.37
C LEU A 106 0.07 10.40 -13.35
N PRO A 107 -0.21 9.10 -13.16
CA PRO A 107 -1.58 8.58 -13.18
C PRO A 107 -2.46 9.19 -12.11
N SER A 108 -1.87 9.59 -10.97
CA SER A 108 -2.59 10.16 -9.84
C SER A 108 -3.19 11.53 -10.13
N LEU A 109 -2.69 12.25 -11.14
CA LEU A 109 -3.32 13.48 -11.65
C LEU A 109 -4.75 13.21 -12.14
N ILE A 110 -4.94 12.11 -12.88
CA ILE A 110 -6.25 11.71 -13.42
C ILE A 110 -7.15 11.23 -12.29
N VAL A 111 -6.60 10.45 -11.36
CA VAL A 111 -7.33 9.99 -10.15
C VAL A 111 -7.85 11.19 -9.36
N GLY A 112 -6.99 12.18 -9.06
CA GLY A 112 -7.38 13.39 -8.34
C GLY A 112 -8.50 14.18 -9.01
N ALA A 113 -8.43 14.34 -10.35
CA ALA A 113 -9.49 14.96 -11.13
C ALA A 113 -10.81 14.17 -11.05
N CYS A 114 -10.75 12.84 -11.12
CA CYS A 114 -11.90 11.96 -10.97
C CYS A 114 -12.54 12.08 -9.57
N LEU A 115 -11.76 12.10 -8.50
CA LEU A 115 -12.26 12.26 -7.14
C LEU A 115 -12.92 13.63 -6.95
N ALA A 116 -12.33 14.69 -7.51
CA ALA A 116 -12.93 16.03 -7.53
C ALA A 116 -14.25 16.06 -8.29
N GLU A 117 -14.33 15.40 -9.45
CA GLU A 117 -15.57 15.29 -10.23
C GLU A 117 -16.68 14.62 -9.45
N LEU A 118 -16.40 13.48 -8.82
CA LEU A 118 -17.36 12.79 -7.94
C LEU A 118 -17.84 13.69 -6.80
N SER A 119 -16.92 14.44 -6.18
CA SER A 119 -17.21 15.32 -5.06
C SER A 119 -18.17 16.46 -5.43
N ILE A 120 -18.02 17.03 -6.63
CA ILE A 120 -18.97 18.03 -7.17
C ILE A 120 -20.36 17.40 -7.34
N LYS A 121 -20.43 16.16 -7.83
CA LYS A 121 -21.71 15.46 -8.06
C LYS A 121 -22.40 14.99 -6.77
N ILE A 122 -21.63 14.76 -5.70
CA ILE A 122 -22.18 14.52 -4.36
C ILE A 122 -22.81 15.81 -3.81
N SER A 123 -22.05 16.91 -3.80
CA SER A 123 -22.54 18.22 -3.36
C SER A 123 -21.70 19.34 -3.95
N ASP A 124 -22.31 20.19 -4.78
CA ASP A 124 -21.60 21.34 -5.35
C ASP A 124 -21.26 22.40 -4.28
N HIS A 125 -22.11 22.55 -3.26
CA HIS A 125 -21.91 23.51 -2.18
C HIS A 125 -20.74 23.11 -1.26
N TYR A 126 -20.62 21.83 -0.90
CA TYR A 126 -19.58 21.30 -0.02
C TYR A 126 -18.48 20.52 -0.76
N LYS A 127 -18.27 20.81 -2.05
CA LYS A 127 -17.40 20.01 -2.93
C LYS A 127 -15.96 19.84 -2.43
N TYR A 128 -15.38 20.85 -1.78
CA TYR A 128 -14.02 20.76 -1.22
C TYR A 128 -13.96 19.83 0.00
N LEU A 129 -14.98 19.89 0.87
CA LEU A 129 -15.06 19.01 2.04
C LEU A 129 -15.24 17.55 1.61
N TRP A 130 -16.15 17.29 0.66
CA TRP A 130 -16.32 15.95 0.10
C TRP A 130 -15.07 15.45 -0.62
N PHE A 131 -14.36 16.32 -1.33
CA PHE A 131 -13.11 15.94 -1.97
C PHE A 131 -12.05 15.51 -0.97
N ILE A 132 -11.80 16.30 0.08
CA ILE A 132 -10.85 15.92 1.13
C ILE A 132 -11.27 14.62 1.81
N PHE A 133 -12.56 14.48 2.13
CA PHE A 133 -13.09 13.27 2.75
C PHE A 133 -12.87 12.02 1.89
N VAL A 134 -13.28 12.05 0.61
CA VAL A 134 -13.09 10.93 -0.31
C VAL A 134 -11.62 10.67 -0.59
N PHE A 135 -10.81 11.72 -0.76
CA PHE A 135 -9.36 11.61 -0.94
C PHE A 135 -8.70 10.87 0.23
N LEU A 136 -9.06 11.20 1.48
CA LEU A 136 -8.55 10.51 2.67
C LEU A 136 -9.03 9.05 2.74
N ILE A 137 -10.27 8.75 2.36
CA ILE A 137 -10.76 7.37 2.27
C ILE A 137 -9.92 6.56 1.28
N ILE A 138 -9.62 7.11 0.10
CA ILE A 138 -8.80 6.42 -0.90
C ILE A 138 -7.35 6.29 -0.44
N LEU A 139 -6.78 7.33 0.17
CA LEU A 139 -5.41 7.32 0.68
C LEU A 139 -5.23 6.27 1.79
N LEU A 140 -6.17 6.21 2.73
CA LEU A 140 -6.12 5.32 3.89
C LEU A 140 -6.82 3.97 3.66
N GLY A 141 -7.34 3.73 2.45
CA GLY A 141 -8.09 2.52 2.11
C GLY A 141 -7.29 1.21 2.21
N PHE A 142 -5.97 1.28 2.36
CA PHE A 142 -5.11 0.12 2.61
C PHE A 142 -5.11 -0.34 4.08
N LEU A 143 -5.52 0.50 5.04
CA LEU A 143 -5.47 0.18 6.46
C LEU A 143 -6.30 -1.06 6.84
N PRO A 144 -7.53 -1.26 6.33
CA PRO A 144 -8.27 -2.50 6.56
C PRO A 144 -7.53 -3.73 6.02
N GLU A 145 -6.87 -3.61 4.86
CA GLU A 145 -6.07 -4.71 4.31
C GLU A 145 -4.86 -5.01 5.21
N LEU A 146 -4.16 -3.99 5.71
CA LEU A 146 -3.06 -4.16 6.65
C LEU A 146 -3.51 -4.85 7.94
N TYR A 147 -4.68 -4.48 8.46
CA TYR A 147 -5.16 -4.98 9.74
C TYR A 147 -5.70 -6.42 9.62
N PHE A 148 -6.57 -6.69 8.65
CA PHE A 148 -7.32 -7.95 8.58
C PHE A 148 -6.69 -9.02 7.69
N ASN A 149 -5.91 -8.63 6.68
CA ASN A 149 -5.31 -9.60 5.76
C ASN A 149 -3.88 -9.95 6.15
N PRO A 150 -3.35 -11.10 5.69
CA PRO A 150 -1.96 -11.46 5.91
C PRO A 150 -0.96 -10.42 5.41
N GLN A 151 -1.12 -9.93 4.18
CA GLN A 151 -0.12 -9.12 3.50
C GLN A 151 0.32 -7.85 4.25
N ILE A 152 1.51 -7.38 3.87
CA ILE A 152 2.09 -6.09 4.24
C ILE A 152 2.47 -5.25 3.01
N TYR A 153 2.24 -5.74 1.80
CA TYR A 153 2.27 -4.94 0.57
C TYR A 153 0.87 -4.39 0.25
N PHE A 154 0.78 -3.25 -0.44
CA PHE A 154 -0.50 -2.60 -0.74
C PHE A 154 -0.54 -1.97 -2.12
N TYR A 155 -1.65 -2.11 -2.83
CA TYR A 155 -1.93 -1.34 -4.05
C TYR A 155 -2.90 -0.19 -3.74
N ASN A 156 -2.56 1.02 -4.20
CA ASN A 156 -3.35 2.22 -3.92
C ASN A 156 -3.49 3.14 -5.15
N PRO A 157 -4.67 3.74 -5.39
CA PRO A 157 -4.86 4.64 -6.53
C PRO A 157 -3.93 5.86 -6.54
N LEU A 158 -3.49 6.36 -5.38
CA LEU A 158 -2.71 7.59 -5.25
C LEU A 158 -1.19 7.36 -5.26
N PHE A 159 -0.69 6.34 -4.55
CA PHE A 159 0.74 6.03 -4.46
C PHE A 159 1.15 4.71 -5.14
N SER A 160 0.24 4.07 -5.87
CA SER A 160 0.39 2.83 -6.67
C SER A 160 0.57 1.58 -5.86
N TYR A 161 1.70 1.48 -5.18
CA TYR A 161 2.19 0.25 -4.61
C TYR A 161 3.14 0.54 -3.47
N TYR A 162 2.92 -0.14 -2.36
CA TYR A 162 3.81 -0.22 -1.22
C TYR A 162 4.40 -1.63 -1.19
N PRO A 163 5.73 -1.80 -1.28
CA PRO A 163 6.37 -3.11 -1.47
C PRO A 163 6.38 -4.00 -0.23
N GLY A 164 6.26 -3.44 0.97
CA GLY A 164 6.27 -4.18 2.22
C GLY A 164 7.36 -3.71 3.18
N VAL A 165 8.18 -4.63 3.70
CA VAL A 165 9.23 -4.28 4.66
C VAL A 165 10.35 -3.45 4.02
N ILE A 166 10.95 -2.58 4.84
CA ILE A 166 12.03 -1.66 4.43
C ILE A 166 13.31 -2.43 4.03
N TYR A 167 13.48 -3.66 4.51
CA TYR A 167 14.66 -4.50 4.24
C TYR A 167 14.69 -5.10 2.82
N ASP A 168 13.60 -4.98 2.05
CA ASP A 168 13.53 -5.48 0.68
C ASP A 168 13.73 -4.33 -0.33
N GLU A 169 14.99 -3.97 -0.57
CA GLU A 169 15.39 -2.78 -1.34
C GLU A 169 15.07 -2.87 -2.85
N ASN A 170 14.92 -4.07 -3.39
CA ASN A 170 14.67 -4.25 -4.82
C ASN A 170 13.17 -4.13 -5.15
N ILE A 171 12.76 -2.91 -5.49
CA ILE A 171 11.43 -2.57 -5.97
C ILE A 171 11.44 -2.60 -7.49
N GLN A 172 10.67 -3.50 -8.08
CA GLN A 172 10.56 -3.63 -9.54
C GLN A 172 9.16 -3.27 -10.00
N ILE A 173 9.05 -2.66 -11.17
CA ILE A 173 7.75 -2.44 -11.81
C ILE A 173 7.33 -3.74 -12.48
N THR A 174 6.38 -4.41 -11.84
CA THR A 174 5.83 -5.68 -12.30
C THR A 174 4.66 -5.47 -13.25
N GLU A 175 4.35 -6.50 -14.04
CA GLU A 175 3.15 -6.51 -14.90
C GLU A 175 1.86 -6.33 -14.09
N LYS A 176 1.80 -6.89 -12.87
CA LYS A 176 0.66 -6.72 -11.94
C LYS A 176 0.46 -5.24 -11.57
N LEU A 177 1.55 -4.51 -11.34
CA LEU A 177 1.49 -3.07 -11.07
C LEU A 177 1.01 -2.27 -12.28
N LEU A 178 1.52 -2.57 -13.47
CA LEU A 178 1.07 -1.93 -14.70
C LEU A 178 -0.41 -2.22 -14.99
N LEU A 179 -0.87 -3.45 -14.74
CA LEU A 179 -2.27 -3.84 -14.87
C LEU A 179 -3.14 -3.05 -13.88
N TYR A 180 -2.78 -3.04 -12.59
CA TYR A 180 -3.49 -2.27 -11.56
C TYR A 180 -3.62 -0.79 -11.94
N ARG A 181 -2.52 -0.21 -12.45
CA ARG A 181 -2.47 1.19 -12.86
C ARG A 181 -3.34 1.46 -14.07
N THR A 182 -3.29 0.58 -15.07
CA THR A 182 -4.13 0.68 -16.27
C THR A 182 -5.61 0.64 -15.90
N VAL A 183 -6.02 -0.31 -15.06
CA VAL A 183 -7.41 -0.40 -14.57
C VAL A 183 -7.83 0.87 -13.83
N THR A 184 -6.96 1.38 -12.94
CA THR A 184 -7.25 2.59 -12.16
C THR A 184 -7.41 3.83 -13.05
N VAL A 185 -6.54 4.01 -14.04
CA VAL A 185 -6.60 5.13 -14.99
C VAL A 185 -7.82 5.02 -15.88
N LEU A 186 -8.09 3.86 -16.47
CA LEU A 186 -9.25 3.64 -17.33
C LEU A 186 -10.56 3.86 -16.57
N PHE A 187 -10.65 3.39 -15.33
CA PHE A 187 -11.80 3.65 -14.46
C PHE A 187 -11.99 5.16 -14.21
N SER A 188 -10.91 5.86 -13.87
CA SER A 188 -10.94 7.31 -13.62
C SER A 188 -11.34 8.11 -14.87
N ILE A 189 -10.77 7.78 -16.03
CA ILE A 189 -11.14 8.40 -17.32
C ILE A 189 -12.60 8.12 -17.66
N SER A 190 -13.09 6.90 -17.41
CA SER A 190 -14.48 6.52 -17.70
C SER A 190 -15.46 7.37 -16.89
N ILE A 191 -15.19 7.60 -15.60
CA ILE A 191 -16.02 8.47 -14.75
C ILE A 191 -16.00 9.91 -15.25
N LEU A 192 -14.81 10.44 -15.55
CA LEU A 192 -14.65 11.78 -16.11
C LEU A 192 -15.40 11.92 -17.45
N ALA A 193 -15.33 10.93 -18.32
CA ALA A 193 -16.01 10.91 -19.60
C ALA A 193 -17.54 10.88 -19.42
N ILE A 194 -18.06 10.02 -18.54
CA ILE A 194 -19.49 9.91 -18.24
C ILE A 194 -20.05 11.28 -17.84
N PHE A 195 -19.41 11.97 -16.90
CA PHE A 195 -19.94 13.25 -16.40
C PHE A 195 -19.69 14.46 -17.29
N ASN A 196 -18.72 14.43 -18.20
CA ASN A 196 -18.41 15.54 -19.09
C ASN A 196 -19.00 15.41 -20.51
N ILE A 197 -19.29 14.20 -21.00
CA ILE A 197 -19.88 14.01 -22.34
C ILE A 197 -21.38 14.36 -22.36
N LYS A 198 -22.11 14.05 -21.28
CA LYS A 198 -23.54 14.36 -21.19
C LYS A 198 -23.77 15.53 -20.24
N ASN A 199 -23.93 16.72 -20.80
CA ASN A 199 -24.14 17.96 -20.03
C ASN A 199 -25.40 17.94 -19.14
N ASN A 200 -26.39 17.08 -19.44
CA ASN A 200 -27.70 17.07 -18.77
C ASN A 200 -28.00 15.74 -18.05
N PHE A 201 -27.04 15.22 -17.27
CA PHE A 201 -27.34 14.13 -16.35
C PHE A 201 -28.32 14.61 -15.27
N SER A 202 -29.51 14.01 -15.19
CA SER A 202 -30.44 14.28 -14.08
C SER A 202 -29.79 13.89 -12.74
N LYS A 203 -30.18 14.56 -11.64
CA LYS A 203 -29.66 14.26 -10.30
C LYS A 203 -29.82 12.78 -9.91
N PHE A 204 -30.88 12.12 -10.40
CA PHE A 204 -31.10 10.70 -10.20
C PHE A 204 -29.95 9.87 -10.78
N TRP A 205 -29.61 10.06 -12.06
CA TRP A 205 -28.55 9.30 -12.72
C TRP A 205 -27.16 9.61 -12.17
N GLN A 206 -26.90 10.85 -11.72
CA GLN A 206 -25.66 11.19 -11.02
C GLN A 206 -25.48 10.35 -9.74
N ARG A 207 -26.54 10.28 -8.92
CA ARG A 207 -26.56 9.45 -7.71
C ARG A 207 -26.43 7.96 -8.03
N TYR A 208 -27.04 7.50 -9.11
CA TYR A 208 -26.93 6.12 -9.56
C TYR A 208 -25.49 5.76 -9.96
N VAL A 209 -24.81 6.61 -10.72
CA VAL A 209 -23.39 6.41 -11.07
C VAL A 209 -22.52 6.43 -9.80
N ILE A 210 -22.72 7.38 -8.89
CA ILE A 210 -21.99 7.42 -7.60
C ILE A 210 -22.23 6.13 -6.81
N PHE A 211 -23.48 5.66 -6.73
CA PHE A 211 -23.81 4.40 -6.06
C PHE A 211 -23.06 3.22 -6.67
N ILE A 212 -23.05 3.11 -8.00
CA ILE A 212 -22.27 2.07 -8.71
C ILE A 212 -20.78 2.19 -8.37
N VAL A 213 -20.20 3.39 -8.39
CA VAL A 213 -18.79 3.61 -8.06
C VAL A 213 -18.47 3.15 -6.63
N VAL A 214 -19.34 3.48 -5.66
CA VAL A 214 -19.17 3.05 -4.26
C VAL A 214 -19.29 1.53 -4.15
N VAL A 215 -20.27 0.92 -4.80
CA VAL A 215 -20.44 -0.54 -4.81
C VAL A 215 -19.23 -1.23 -5.44
N LEU A 216 -18.74 -0.74 -6.58
CA LEU A 216 -17.55 -1.28 -7.25
C LEU A 216 -16.29 -1.13 -6.39
N TYR A 217 -16.13 0.01 -5.71
CA TYR A 217 -15.01 0.23 -4.78
C TYR A 217 -15.06 -0.77 -3.62
N LEU A 218 -16.21 -0.93 -2.97
CA LEU A 218 -16.38 -1.87 -1.86
C LEU A 218 -16.22 -3.33 -2.32
N SER A 219 -16.77 -3.70 -3.49
CA SER A 219 -16.62 -5.05 -4.03
C SER A 219 -15.18 -5.34 -4.44
N SER A 220 -14.41 -4.32 -4.82
CA SER A 220 -13.00 -4.50 -5.19
C SER A 220 -12.18 -5.13 -4.07
N TYR A 221 -12.50 -4.88 -2.80
CA TYR A 221 -11.80 -5.46 -1.65
C TYR A 221 -11.77 -7.00 -1.71
N PHE A 222 -12.88 -7.63 -2.10
CA PHE A 222 -13.00 -9.09 -2.19
C PHE A 222 -12.39 -9.67 -3.46
N VAL A 223 -12.33 -8.88 -4.53
CA VAL A 223 -11.88 -9.33 -5.85
C VAL A 223 -10.37 -9.11 -6.05
N LYS A 224 -9.76 -8.15 -5.35
CA LYS A 224 -8.33 -7.83 -5.44
C LYS A 224 -7.42 -9.06 -5.27
N SER A 225 -7.79 -10.00 -4.39
CA SER A 225 -6.97 -11.18 -4.12
C SER A 225 -6.83 -12.09 -5.34
N HIS A 226 -7.90 -12.22 -6.13
CA HIS A 226 -7.95 -13.05 -7.33
C HIS A 226 -7.06 -12.51 -8.46
N PHE A 227 -6.88 -11.18 -8.53
CA PHE A 227 -5.99 -10.52 -9.48
C PHE A 227 -4.56 -10.33 -8.97
N GLY A 228 -4.27 -10.80 -7.75
CA GLY A 228 -2.95 -10.63 -7.13
C GLY A 228 -2.66 -9.22 -6.60
N PHE A 229 -3.69 -8.37 -6.49
CA PHE A 229 -3.58 -7.03 -5.89
C PHE A 229 -3.73 -7.05 -4.37
N SER A 230 -4.16 -8.18 -3.81
CA SER A 230 -4.06 -8.44 -2.39
C SER A 230 -3.85 -9.93 -2.10
N THR A 231 -3.60 -10.30 -0.84
CA THR A 231 -3.53 -11.67 -0.36
C THR A 231 -4.36 -11.79 0.91
N ASN A 232 -5.36 -12.67 0.87
CA ASN A 232 -6.12 -13.15 2.02
C ASN A 232 -5.64 -14.56 2.41
N LEU A 233 -6.11 -15.09 3.55
CA LEU A 233 -5.74 -16.44 3.99
C LEU A 233 -6.15 -17.52 2.98
N GLU A 234 -7.31 -17.38 2.34
CA GLU A 234 -7.79 -18.31 1.31
C GLU A 234 -6.77 -18.44 0.15
N ARG A 235 -6.22 -17.32 -0.33
CA ARG A 235 -5.18 -17.34 -1.36
C ARG A 235 -3.92 -18.06 -0.87
N ILE A 236 -3.49 -17.83 0.37
CA ILE A 236 -2.33 -18.54 0.96
C ILE A 236 -2.59 -20.05 1.01
N GLU A 237 -3.77 -20.47 1.50
CA GLU A 237 -4.15 -21.89 1.56
C GLU A 237 -4.16 -22.53 0.16
N ASN A 238 -4.68 -21.82 -0.86
CA ASN A 238 -4.74 -22.30 -2.24
C ASN A 238 -3.35 -22.42 -2.90
N GLU A 239 -2.41 -21.55 -2.56
CA GLU A 239 -1.05 -21.54 -3.10
C GLU A 239 -0.14 -22.56 -2.39
N LEU A 240 -0.23 -22.65 -1.07
CA LEU A 240 0.58 -23.58 -0.27
C LEU A 240 0.05 -25.01 -0.35
N LYS A 241 -1.28 -25.20 -0.34
CA LYS A 241 -2.03 -26.47 -0.41
C LYS A 241 -1.77 -27.46 0.74
N GLY A 242 -0.73 -27.29 1.54
CA GLY A 242 -0.49 -28.04 2.76
C GLY A 242 -1.13 -27.35 3.96
N LYS A 243 -1.93 -28.10 4.71
CA LYS A 243 -2.55 -27.66 5.96
C LYS A 243 -2.49 -28.77 7.00
N ILE A 244 -2.11 -28.41 8.22
CA ILE A 244 -2.17 -29.24 9.42
C ILE A 244 -2.93 -28.44 10.47
N GLU A 245 -3.86 -29.07 11.18
CA GLU A 245 -4.57 -28.48 12.31
C GLU A 245 -4.39 -29.39 13.53
N ILE A 246 -3.90 -28.81 14.63
CA ILE A 246 -3.64 -29.49 15.91
C ILE A 246 -4.10 -28.55 17.02
N GLU A 247 -5.20 -28.88 17.70
CA GLU A 247 -5.77 -28.07 18.80
C GLU A 247 -5.84 -26.55 18.45
N ASN A 248 -5.00 -25.73 19.09
CA ASN A 248 -4.90 -24.28 18.92
C ASN A 248 -3.84 -23.84 17.90
N LEU A 249 -3.34 -24.74 17.05
CA LEU A 249 -2.32 -24.46 16.03
C LEU A 249 -2.80 -24.88 14.64
N THR A 250 -2.65 -23.99 13.66
CA THR A 250 -2.68 -24.32 12.24
C THR A 250 -1.32 -24.07 11.63
N ILE A 251 -0.83 -25.04 10.85
CA ILE A 251 0.39 -24.90 10.05
C ILE A 251 -0.02 -24.96 8.58
N LEU A 252 0.19 -23.86 7.86
CA LEU A 252 0.09 -23.79 6.41
C LEU A 252 1.50 -23.94 5.82
N TYR A 253 1.68 -24.86 4.89
CA TYR A 253 3.01 -25.20 4.36
C TYR A 253 2.92 -25.66 2.89
N PRO A 254 4.02 -25.66 2.13
CA PRO A 254 4.03 -26.10 0.75
C PRO A 254 3.76 -27.62 0.67
N ASN A 255 2.75 -28.05 -0.10
CA ASN A 255 2.37 -29.47 -0.19
C ASN A 255 3.44 -30.39 -0.82
N ASN A 256 4.53 -29.83 -1.36
CA ASN A 256 5.60 -30.56 -2.03
C ASN A 256 6.79 -30.91 -1.10
N ILE A 257 6.60 -30.88 0.22
CA ILE A 257 7.62 -31.33 1.19
C ILE A 257 7.55 -32.85 1.42
N SER A 258 8.68 -33.46 1.79
CA SER A 258 8.74 -34.89 2.13
C SER A 258 7.98 -35.20 3.43
N VAL A 259 7.59 -36.47 3.61
CA VAL A 259 6.94 -36.93 4.86
C VAL A 259 7.83 -36.69 6.09
N LEU A 260 9.14 -36.89 5.93
CA LEU A 260 10.12 -36.63 7.00
C LEU A 260 10.14 -35.14 7.37
N GLN A 261 10.29 -34.24 6.39
CA GLN A 261 10.27 -32.79 6.61
C GLN A 261 8.96 -32.33 7.27
N LYS A 262 7.82 -32.87 6.82
CA LYS A 262 6.52 -32.59 7.44
C LYS A 262 6.48 -32.98 8.91
N ASN A 263 7.02 -34.15 9.26
CA ASN A 263 7.05 -34.61 10.65
C ASN A 263 7.98 -33.76 11.51
N ILE A 264 9.16 -33.40 11.00
CA ILE A 264 10.10 -32.49 11.69
C ILE A 264 9.43 -31.14 11.93
N LEU A 265 8.81 -30.56 10.90
CA LEU A 265 8.07 -29.30 10.99
C LEU A 265 7.03 -29.33 12.11
N ILE A 266 6.22 -30.40 12.18
CA ILE A 266 5.21 -30.56 13.24
C ILE A 266 5.88 -30.63 14.62
N LEU A 267 6.92 -31.45 14.77
CA LEU A 267 7.59 -31.65 16.05
C LEU A 267 8.23 -30.36 16.58
N GLU A 268 8.86 -29.57 15.72
CA GLU A 268 9.45 -28.28 16.09
C GLU A 268 8.40 -27.26 16.53
N HIS A 269 7.26 -27.20 15.84
CA HIS A 269 6.16 -26.33 16.23
C HIS A 269 5.59 -26.73 17.58
N LEU A 270 5.36 -28.03 17.79
CA LEU A 270 4.84 -28.54 19.07
C LEU A 270 5.82 -28.30 20.21
N TYR A 271 7.13 -28.54 19.98
CA TYR A 271 8.18 -28.28 20.95
C TYR A 271 8.24 -26.80 21.35
N SER A 272 8.29 -25.90 20.36
CA SER A 272 8.35 -24.45 20.59
C SER A 272 7.10 -23.94 21.30
N LEU A 273 5.92 -24.42 20.89
CA LEU A 273 4.65 -24.08 21.52
C LEU A 273 4.62 -24.55 22.98
N GLU A 274 4.99 -25.79 23.27
CA GLU A 274 5.00 -26.33 24.64
C GLU A 274 6.00 -25.59 25.54
N LYS A 275 7.20 -25.28 25.02
CA LYS A 275 8.21 -24.45 25.69
C LYS A 275 7.61 -23.11 26.10
N ASN A 276 6.96 -22.41 25.18
CA ASN A 276 6.36 -21.09 25.44
C ASN A 276 5.13 -21.16 26.35
N ILE A 277 4.31 -22.21 26.26
CA ILE A 277 3.19 -22.44 27.20
C ILE A 277 3.70 -22.65 28.63
N LYS A 278 4.82 -23.35 28.83
CA LYS A 278 5.42 -23.52 30.17
C LYS A 278 5.88 -22.20 30.77
N LEU A 279 6.38 -21.27 29.94
CA LEU A 279 6.89 -19.97 30.39
C LEU A 279 5.77 -18.95 30.62
N PHE A 280 4.79 -18.87 29.71
CA PHE A 280 3.81 -17.78 29.67
C PHE A 280 2.37 -18.24 29.92
N GLY A 281 2.17 -19.52 30.23
CA GLY A 281 0.86 -20.15 30.37
C GLY A 281 0.17 -20.43 29.03
N LYS A 282 -0.99 -21.10 29.10
CA LYS A 282 -1.79 -21.49 27.91
C LYS A 282 -2.18 -20.29 27.05
N PHE A 283 -2.21 -20.49 25.73
CA PHE A 283 -2.67 -19.50 24.76
C PHE A 283 -3.99 -20.00 24.17
N ASP A 284 -5.10 -19.33 24.50
CA ASP A 284 -6.44 -19.84 24.23
C ASP A 284 -6.91 -19.56 22.80
N GLU A 285 -6.26 -18.63 22.10
CA GLU A 285 -6.58 -18.31 20.71
C GLU A 285 -5.79 -19.20 19.73
N LYS A 286 -6.35 -19.41 18.54
CA LYS A 286 -5.70 -20.20 17.50
C LYS A 286 -4.53 -19.42 16.89
N ILE A 287 -3.34 -20.04 16.86
CA ILE A 287 -2.13 -19.53 16.19
C ILE A 287 -2.06 -20.14 14.79
N THR A 288 -1.76 -19.33 13.79
CA THR A 288 -1.56 -19.78 12.41
C THR A 288 -0.13 -19.52 11.98
N SER A 289 0.65 -20.59 11.82
CA SER A 289 2.00 -20.57 11.26
C SER A 289 1.97 -20.78 9.77
N ILE A 290 2.56 -19.85 9.02
CA ILE A 290 2.55 -19.85 7.56
C ILE A 290 3.99 -19.99 7.08
N ILE A 291 4.27 -21.17 6.54
CA ILE A 291 5.59 -21.58 6.09
C ILE A 291 5.65 -21.48 4.57
N PHE A 292 6.51 -20.61 4.06
CA PHE A 292 6.72 -20.39 2.64
C PHE A 292 7.87 -21.24 2.13
N ARG A 293 7.78 -21.75 0.89
CA ARG A 293 8.84 -22.54 0.28
C ARG A 293 10.16 -21.77 0.10
N SER A 294 10.06 -20.45 -0.04
CA SER A 294 11.20 -19.56 -0.31
C SER A 294 10.83 -18.11 -0.01
N GLY A 295 11.83 -17.27 0.21
CA GLY A 295 11.63 -15.82 0.33
C GLY A 295 10.90 -15.20 -0.86
N ALA A 296 11.12 -15.67 -2.09
CA ALA A 296 10.41 -15.15 -3.27
C ALA A 296 8.89 -15.41 -3.20
N GLN A 297 8.48 -16.60 -2.73
CA GLN A 297 7.06 -16.91 -2.52
C GLN A 297 6.47 -16.06 -1.38
N LYS A 298 7.24 -15.85 -0.29
CA LYS A 298 6.83 -14.98 0.82
C LYS A 298 6.71 -13.52 0.36
N LYS A 299 7.61 -13.01 -0.47
CA LYS A 299 7.50 -11.67 -1.07
C LYS A 299 6.22 -11.53 -1.90
N GLU A 300 5.90 -12.53 -2.71
CA GLU A 300 4.71 -12.49 -3.56
C GLU A 300 3.39 -12.52 -2.77
N LEU A 301 3.32 -13.37 -1.74
CA LEU A 301 2.08 -13.60 -1.00
C LEU A 301 1.93 -12.68 0.22
N PHE A 302 3.02 -12.36 0.88
CA PHE A 302 3.02 -11.57 2.12
C PHE A 302 3.62 -10.17 1.94
N GLY A 303 4.71 -10.04 1.18
CA GLY A 303 5.40 -8.75 0.98
C GLY A 303 6.69 -8.59 1.80
N ALA A 304 7.23 -9.68 2.34
CA ALA A 304 8.58 -9.73 2.89
C ALA A 304 9.35 -10.90 2.26
N GLN A 305 10.52 -10.66 1.71
CA GLN A 305 11.37 -11.70 1.14
C GLN A 305 12.27 -12.29 2.21
N ASN A 306 13.04 -11.41 2.86
CA ASN A 306 14.15 -11.80 3.72
C ASN A 306 13.77 -11.76 5.21
N ALA A 307 12.85 -10.89 5.61
CA ALA A 307 12.41 -10.78 7.00
C ALA A 307 11.30 -11.78 7.30
N ASP A 308 11.47 -12.60 8.33
CA ASP A 308 10.36 -13.29 8.99
C ASP A 308 9.61 -12.27 9.85
N VAL A 309 8.29 -12.43 9.93
CA VAL A 309 7.42 -11.44 10.55
C VAL A 309 6.31 -12.13 11.32
N THR A 310 5.93 -11.53 12.43
CA THR A 310 4.74 -11.87 13.18
C THR A 310 3.73 -10.73 13.12
N LYS A 311 2.45 -11.07 12.99
CA LYS A 311 1.32 -10.15 13.19
C LYS A 311 0.59 -10.57 14.47
N PRO A 312 0.98 -10.07 15.66
CA PRO A 312 0.43 -10.54 16.93
C PRO A 312 -1.09 -10.42 17.02
N TRP A 313 -1.67 -9.36 16.46
CA TRP A 313 -3.12 -9.13 16.46
C TRP A 313 -3.91 -10.13 15.61
N LEU A 314 -3.25 -10.86 14.70
CA LEU A 314 -3.82 -11.96 13.92
C LEU A 314 -3.42 -13.33 14.45
N ASN A 315 -2.57 -13.41 15.48
CA ASN A 315 -1.86 -14.60 15.93
C ASN A 315 -1.21 -15.38 14.76
N GLN A 316 -0.60 -14.65 13.83
CA GLN A 316 -0.04 -15.20 12.60
C GLN A 316 1.47 -14.97 12.54
N ILE A 317 2.22 -16.01 12.15
CA ILE A 317 3.65 -15.93 11.88
C ILE A 317 3.93 -16.32 10.42
N TYR A 318 4.92 -15.67 9.81
CA TYR A 318 5.26 -15.79 8.39
C TYR A 318 6.74 -16.09 8.24
N VAL A 319 7.06 -17.35 7.96
CA VAL A 319 8.42 -17.89 8.03
C VAL A 319 8.78 -18.62 6.75
N ASN A 320 10.06 -18.62 6.36
CA ASN A 320 10.52 -19.43 5.23
C ASN A 320 10.99 -20.84 5.66
N LEU A 321 10.74 -21.84 4.82
CA LEU A 321 11.11 -23.25 5.05
C LEU A 321 12.62 -23.49 5.15
N ASP A 322 13.45 -22.60 4.61
CA ASP A 322 14.92 -22.70 4.67
C ASP A 322 15.52 -22.19 5.99
N ASN A 323 14.78 -21.38 6.76
CA ASN A 323 15.27 -20.78 8.01
C ASN A 323 14.35 -21.02 9.22
N TYR A 324 13.28 -21.81 9.06
CA TYR A 324 12.27 -21.94 10.10
C TYR A 324 12.81 -22.48 11.42
N GLU A 325 13.80 -23.39 11.40
CA GLU A 325 14.40 -23.93 12.63
C GLU A 325 15.00 -22.83 13.54
N ASN A 326 15.51 -21.75 12.94
CA ASN A 326 16.14 -20.65 13.66
C ASN A 326 15.15 -19.53 14.05
N SER A 327 14.09 -19.31 13.26
CA SER A 327 13.18 -18.17 13.47
C SER A 327 11.83 -18.56 14.05
N LEU A 328 11.43 -19.83 13.99
CA LEU A 328 10.10 -20.27 14.41
C LEU A 328 9.80 -19.92 15.86
N ASN A 329 10.71 -20.21 16.78
CA ASN A 329 10.50 -19.91 18.20
C ASN A 329 10.52 -18.40 18.47
N HIS A 330 11.41 -17.64 17.81
CA HIS A 330 11.44 -16.17 17.87
C HIS A 330 10.11 -15.55 17.44
N GLU A 331 9.56 -15.97 16.30
CA GLU A 331 8.28 -15.48 15.79
C GLU A 331 7.10 -15.94 16.66
N LEU A 332 7.12 -17.16 17.19
CA LEU A 332 6.10 -17.60 18.15
C LEU A 332 6.14 -16.76 19.43
N LEU A 333 7.31 -16.38 19.92
CA LEU A 333 7.44 -15.50 21.09
C LEU A 333 6.79 -14.14 20.84
N HIS A 334 6.90 -13.58 19.63
CA HIS A 334 6.16 -12.38 19.25
C HIS A 334 4.64 -12.56 19.37
N VAL A 335 4.09 -13.74 19.06
CA VAL A 335 2.67 -14.04 19.30
C VAL A 335 2.34 -14.07 20.79
N PHE A 336 3.17 -14.71 21.62
CA PHE A 336 2.96 -14.75 23.07
C PHE A 336 3.09 -13.37 23.73
N SER A 337 3.92 -12.48 23.16
CA SER A 337 4.10 -11.11 23.63
C SER A 337 2.78 -10.31 23.68
N LYS A 338 1.80 -10.67 22.84
CA LYS A 338 0.43 -10.13 22.83
C LYS A 338 -0.21 -10.12 24.22
N LYS A 339 0.06 -11.12 25.07
CA LYS A 339 -0.49 -11.19 26.44
C LYS A 339 -0.07 -10.02 27.33
N PHE A 340 1.04 -9.37 26.99
CA PHE A 340 1.62 -8.25 27.73
C PHE A 340 1.45 -6.92 26.98
N GLY A 341 0.98 -6.96 25.73
CA GLY A 341 0.75 -5.78 24.90
C GLY A 341 -0.63 -5.16 25.15
N ASN A 342 -0.65 -3.86 25.44
CA ASN A 342 -1.89 -3.09 25.65
C ASN A 342 -2.16 -2.05 24.54
N GLY A 343 -1.30 -2.00 23.50
CA GLY A 343 -1.39 -1.04 22.40
C GLY A 343 -2.21 -1.52 21.21
N LEU A 344 -2.46 -0.64 20.25
CA LEU A 344 -3.03 -1.00 18.96
C LEU A 344 -2.07 -1.96 18.24
N PHE A 345 -2.58 -3.07 17.71
CA PHE A 345 -1.84 -4.28 17.27
C PHE A 345 -1.35 -5.24 18.37
N ASN A 346 -1.73 -5.01 19.63
CA ASN A 346 -1.25 -5.74 20.81
C ASN A 346 0.28 -5.72 20.96
N LEU A 347 0.89 -4.59 20.54
CA LEU A 347 2.30 -4.31 20.70
C LEU A 347 2.55 -3.50 21.99
N PRO A 348 3.78 -3.49 22.52
CA PRO A 348 4.15 -2.66 23.66
C PRO A 348 3.87 -1.17 23.38
N SER A 349 3.63 -0.42 24.45
CA SER A 349 3.34 1.02 24.37
C SER A 349 4.43 1.77 23.61
N ASN A 350 4.03 2.74 22.79
CA ASN A 350 4.89 3.53 21.91
C ASN A 350 5.62 2.73 20.81
N TYR A 351 5.22 1.48 20.54
CA TYR A 351 5.83 0.66 19.47
C TYR A 351 7.35 0.55 19.59
N ASN A 352 7.88 0.47 20.82
CA ASN A 352 9.32 0.46 21.05
C ASN A 352 9.95 -0.81 20.43
N PRO A 353 10.78 -0.68 19.38
CA PRO A 353 11.33 -1.85 18.67
C PRO A 353 12.25 -2.67 19.56
N GLY A 354 12.95 -2.04 20.52
CA GLY A 354 13.80 -2.74 21.49
C GLY A 354 13.00 -3.59 22.47
N LEU A 355 11.76 -3.21 22.81
CA LEU A 355 10.88 -4.06 23.62
C LEU A 355 10.27 -5.20 22.79
N VAL A 356 9.88 -4.92 21.54
CA VAL A 356 9.33 -5.93 20.63
C VAL A 356 10.39 -7.01 20.35
N GLU A 357 11.51 -6.65 19.74
CA GLU A 357 12.56 -7.61 19.38
C GLU A 357 13.32 -8.13 20.60
N GLY A 358 13.50 -7.29 21.63
CA GLY A 358 14.19 -7.70 22.85
C GLY A 358 13.42 -8.75 23.64
N PHE A 359 12.07 -8.72 23.63
CA PHE A 359 11.26 -9.77 24.26
C PHE A 359 11.52 -11.12 23.60
N ALA A 360 11.37 -11.21 22.28
CA ALA A 360 11.60 -12.47 21.56
C ALA A 360 13.05 -12.95 21.73
N THR A 361 14.03 -12.07 21.53
CA THR A 361 15.46 -12.40 21.68
C THR A 361 15.81 -12.92 23.08
N ALA A 362 15.25 -12.31 24.14
CA ALA A 362 15.55 -12.69 25.52
C ALA A 362 15.06 -14.10 25.89
N PHE A 363 13.99 -14.58 25.26
CA PHE A 363 13.38 -15.88 25.56
C PHE A 363 13.65 -16.94 24.48
N ASP A 364 14.15 -16.56 23.32
CA ASP A 364 14.48 -17.50 22.25
C ASP A 364 15.63 -18.44 22.69
N ASN A 365 16.51 -17.96 23.59
CA ASN A 365 17.69 -18.66 24.13
C ASN A 365 18.69 -19.09 23.04
N ASN A 366 18.73 -18.42 21.89
CA ASN A 366 19.73 -18.59 20.83
C ASN A 366 21.02 -17.76 21.11
N TYR A 367 21.56 -17.85 22.33
CA TYR A 367 22.80 -17.13 22.69
C TYR A 367 24.10 -17.85 22.23
N ASP A 368 23.97 -19.04 21.64
CA ASP A 368 25.10 -19.95 21.35
C ASP A 368 25.42 -20.10 19.84
N ASN A 369 24.93 -19.20 18.97
CA ASN A 369 25.34 -19.15 17.55
C ASN A 369 26.35 -18.03 17.26
#